data_AF-A0A382UFT1-F1
#
_entry.id   AF-A0A382UFT1-F1
#
_cell.length_a   1.000
_cell.length_b   1.000
_cell.length_c   1.000
_cell.angle_alpha   90.00
_cell.angle_beta   90.00
_cell.angle_gamma   90.00
#
_symmetry.space_group_name_H-M   'P 1'
#
loop_
_entity.id
_entity.type
_entity.pdbx_description
1 polymer ?
#
loop_
_entity_poly.entity_id
_entity_poly.type
_entity_poly.pdbx_seq_one_letter_code
_entity_poly.pdbx_strand_id
1 'polypeptide(L)'
;MPFGGNDWLALTQEETLEPDIPICDPHHHFWDFRTQRIPYQRYLIHELADDVNSGHNVKSTVFIEARSMYRTDGPEEMRPVGEVEFVQGLAAASASGLYGPTKIAAAIVGHANLNLGDAVEPVLEALQAASPNRFRGIRHSVTWDPHPEVEVTSAHRA
;
A
#
# COMPACT_ATOMS: atom_id res chain seq x y z
N MET A 1 -3.67 -15.27 -25.15
CA MET A 1 -3.19 -14.18 -24.27
C MET A 1 -1.88 -14.64 -23.66
N PRO A 2 -0.72 -14.13 -24.08
CA PRO A 2 0.50 -14.44 -23.34
C PRO A 2 0.31 -13.90 -21.91
N PHE A 3 0.54 -14.73 -20.91
CA PHE A 3 0.41 -14.36 -19.50
C PHE A 3 1.24 -13.09 -19.24
N GLY A 4 0.60 -12.00 -18.80
CA GLY A 4 1.34 -10.83 -18.31
C GLY A 4 0.87 -9.42 -18.66
N GLY A 5 -0.08 -9.26 -19.58
CA GLY A 5 -0.56 -7.94 -20.00
C GLY A 5 -1.90 -7.53 -19.38
N ASN A 6 -2.18 -6.23 -19.38
CA ASN A 6 -3.45 -5.66 -18.93
C ASN A 6 -4.59 -5.76 -19.97
N ASP A 7 -4.36 -6.38 -21.12
CA ASP A 7 -5.35 -6.52 -22.22
C ASP A 7 -6.68 -7.13 -21.75
N TRP A 8 -6.65 -7.98 -20.72
CA TRP A 8 -7.87 -8.59 -20.18
C TRP A 8 -8.79 -7.56 -19.48
N LEU A 9 -8.25 -6.46 -18.94
CA LEU A 9 -9.03 -5.35 -18.36
C LEU A 9 -9.89 -4.66 -19.43
N ALA A 10 -9.49 -4.71 -20.69
CA ALA A 10 -10.21 -4.11 -21.81
C ALA A 10 -11.34 -5.01 -22.36
N LEU A 11 -11.50 -6.25 -21.87
CA LEU A 11 -12.53 -7.18 -22.36
C LEU A 11 -13.95 -6.73 -22.04
N THR A 12 -14.13 -5.92 -21.00
CA THR A 12 -15.41 -5.33 -20.62
C THR A 12 -15.15 -3.92 -20.12
N GLN A 13 -15.91 -2.96 -20.61
CA GLN A 13 -15.85 -1.57 -20.21
C GLN A 13 -17.22 -1.20 -19.67
N GLU A 14 -17.25 -0.70 -18.44
CA GLU A 14 -18.47 -0.26 -17.77
C GLU A 14 -18.49 1.27 -17.73
N GLU A 15 -19.68 1.85 -17.85
CA GLU A 15 -19.84 3.30 -17.71
C GLU A 15 -19.62 3.72 -16.26
N THR A 16 -18.86 4.79 -16.04
CA THR A 16 -18.67 5.38 -14.71
C THR A 16 -20.01 5.86 -14.16
N LEU A 17 -20.47 5.22 -13.09
CA LEU A 17 -21.66 5.66 -12.38
C LEU A 17 -21.34 6.81 -11.44
N GLU A 18 -22.24 7.80 -11.40
CA GLU A 18 -22.19 8.97 -10.51
C GLU A 18 -20.79 9.62 -10.47
N PRO A 19 -20.25 10.04 -11.63
CA PRO A 19 -18.85 10.45 -11.76
C PRO A 19 -18.48 11.65 -10.89
N ASP A 20 -19.44 12.45 -10.45
CA ASP A 20 -19.19 13.63 -9.61
C ASP A 20 -19.08 13.31 -8.11
N ILE A 21 -19.49 12.11 -7.65
CA ILE A 21 -19.43 11.77 -6.22
C ILE A 21 -17.97 11.72 -5.75
N PRO A 22 -17.58 12.52 -4.74
CA PRO A 22 -16.23 12.48 -4.22
C PRO A 22 -15.96 11.18 -3.47
N ILE A 23 -14.93 10.45 -3.89
CA ILE A 23 -14.55 9.16 -3.31
C ILE A 23 -13.22 9.28 -2.57
N CYS A 24 -13.14 8.64 -1.40
CA CYS A 24 -11.88 8.26 -0.80
C CYS A 24 -11.71 6.75 -0.99
N ASP A 25 -10.67 6.32 -1.70
CA ASP A 25 -10.30 4.91 -1.74
C ASP A 25 -9.51 4.58 -0.46
N PRO A 26 -10.09 3.82 0.48
CA PRO A 26 -9.48 3.61 1.78
C PRO A 26 -8.41 2.52 1.77
N HIS A 27 -8.16 1.85 0.63
CA HIS A 27 -7.25 0.70 0.62
C HIS A 27 -6.65 0.45 -0.76
N HIS A 28 -5.40 0.86 -0.93
CA HIS A 28 -4.52 0.33 -1.98
C HIS A 28 -3.14 -0.03 -1.42
N HIS A 29 -2.29 -0.56 -2.29
CA HIS A 29 -0.94 -1.02 -1.97
C HIS A 29 0.04 -0.50 -3.03
N PHE A 30 1.34 -0.57 -2.74
CA PHE A 30 2.42 -0.25 -3.68
C PHE A 30 3.57 -1.25 -3.55
N TRP A 31 4.21 -1.55 -4.68
CA TRP A 31 5.43 -2.37 -4.76
C TRP A 31 6.15 -2.15 -6.11
N ASP A 32 7.48 -2.22 -6.15
CA ASP A 32 8.26 -2.07 -7.40
C ASP A 32 8.86 -3.39 -7.92
N PHE A 33 9.06 -4.38 -7.02
CA PHE A 33 9.69 -5.67 -7.35
C PHE A 33 9.13 -6.83 -6.52
N ARG A 34 7.83 -7.08 -6.62
CA ARG A 34 7.21 -8.22 -5.95
C ARG A 34 7.72 -9.52 -6.59
N THR A 35 8.55 -10.26 -5.86
CA THR A 35 9.20 -11.50 -6.33
C THR A 35 8.28 -12.71 -6.37
N GLN A 36 7.11 -12.60 -5.74
CA GLN A 36 6.08 -13.64 -5.68
C GLN A 36 4.90 -13.26 -6.58
N ARG A 37 4.18 -14.27 -7.08
CA ARG A 37 2.96 -14.17 -7.89
C ARG A 37 3.17 -13.38 -9.19
N ILE A 38 3.41 -14.10 -10.28
CA ILE A 38 3.55 -13.56 -11.62
C ILE A 38 2.25 -13.73 -12.41
N PRO A 39 1.82 -12.76 -13.22
CA PRO A 39 2.41 -11.43 -13.47
C PRO A 39 2.04 -10.35 -12.42
N TYR A 40 2.46 -9.09 -12.62
CA TYR A 40 2.21 -7.90 -11.78
C TYR A 40 3.21 -7.66 -10.63
N GLN A 41 4.49 -7.73 -10.97
CA GLN A 41 5.60 -7.50 -10.03
C GLN A 41 5.78 -6.04 -9.64
N ARG A 42 5.05 -5.10 -10.27
CA ARG A 42 5.10 -3.67 -10.01
C ARG A 42 3.70 -3.07 -10.02
N TYR A 43 3.44 -2.20 -9.05
CA TYR A 43 2.29 -1.32 -8.98
C TYR A 43 2.70 -0.10 -8.16
N LEU A 44 2.91 1.03 -8.82
CA LEU A 44 3.39 2.28 -8.25
C LEU A 44 2.46 3.44 -8.62
N ILE A 45 2.92 4.66 -8.43
CA ILE A 45 2.15 5.88 -8.66
C ILE A 45 1.62 6.02 -10.09
N HIS A 46 2.33 5.50 -11.10
CA HIS A 46 1.87 5.59 -12.49
C HIS A 46 0.65 4.68 -12.69
N GLU A 47 0.76 3.43 -12.25
CA GLU A 47 -0.30 2.44 -12.37
C GLU A 47 -1.55 2.86 -11.56
N LEU A 48 -1.37 3.34 -10.32
CA LEU A 48 -2.50 3.86 -9.54
C LEU A 48 -3.09 5.14 -10.15
N ALA A 49 -2.27 6.03 -10.71
CA ALA A 49 -2.77 7.24 -11.36
C ALA A 49 -3.66 6.90 -12.55
N ASP A 50 -3.30 5.89 -13.36
CA ASP A 50 -4.14 5.41 -14.46
C ASP A 50 -5.50 4.91 -13.93
N ASP A 51 -5.50 4.16 -12.82
CA ASP A 51 -6.73 3.62 -12.21
C ASP A 51 -7.62 4.73 -11.63
N VAL A 52 -7.08 5.64 -10.82
CA VAL A 52 -7.89 6.66 -10.11
C VAL A 52 -8.34 7.81 -11.02
N ASN A 53 -7.73 7.96 -12.19
CA ASN A 53 -8.13 8.95 -13.20
C ASN A 53 -8.99 8.33 -14.33
N SER A 54 -9.45 7.08 -14.17
CA SER A 54 -10.20 6.34 -15.20
C SER A 54 -11.67 6.77 -15.35
N GLY A 55 -12.18 7.66 -14.49
CA GLY A 55 -13.51 8.28 -14.65
C GLY A 55 -14.17 8.67 -13.32
N HIS A 56 -14.00 7.86 -12.28
CA HIS A 56 -14.55 8.18 -10.95
C HIS A 56 -13.83 9.38 -10.31
N ASN A 57 -14.57 10.19 -9.54
CA ASN A 57 -14.02 11.34 -8.82
C ASN A 57 -13.33 10.95 -7.50
N VAL A 58 -12.25 10.17 -7.61
CA VAL A 58 -11.40 9.82 -6.48
C VAL A 58 -10.61 11.07 -6.03
N LYS A 59 -10.83 11.52 -4.81
CA LYS A 59 -10.16 12.71 -4.25
C LYS A 59 -8.90 12.37 -3.47
N SER A 60 -8.88 11.19 -2.86
CA SER A 60 -7.78 10.74 -2.02
C SER A 60 -7.76 9.23 -1.93
N THR A 61 -6.57 8.69 -1.66
CA THR A 61 -6.41 7.27 -1.39
C THR A 61 -5.66 7.03 -0.07
N VAL A 62 -5.80 5.85 0.51
CA VAL A 62 -5.06 5.43 1.72
C VAL A 62 -4.22 4.20 1.40
N PHE A 63 -2.91 4.30 1.64
CA PHE A 63 -2.01 3.17 1.49
C PHE A 63 -2.08 2.27 2.72
N ILE A 64 -2.09 0.96 2.51
CA ILE A 64 -2.01 -0.06 3.55
C ILE A 64 -0.75 -0.92 3.33
N GLU A 65 -0.04 -1.26 4.41
CA GLU A 65 1.18 -2.10 4.37
C GLU A 65 1.05 -3.32 3.45
N ALA A 66 2.11 -3.62 2.70
CA ALA A 66 2.19 -4.73 1.76
C ALA A 66 3.52 -5.48 1.85
N ARG A 67 4.35 -5.17 2.86
CA ARG A 67 5.73 -5.68 3.02
C ARG A 67 6.64 -5.30 1.86
N SER A 68 6.40 -4.15 1.25
CA SER A 68 7.24 -3.64 0.18
C SER A 68 8.30 -2.70 0.75
N MET A 69 9.49 -2.70 0.14
CA MET A 69 10.56 -1.74 0.46
C MET A 69 10.95 -1.66 1.95
N TYR A 70 10.83 -2.77 2.68
CA TYR A 70 11.37 -2.87 4.04
C TYR A 70 12.88 -2.63 4.01
N ARG A 71 13.41 -1.97 5.05
CA ARG A 71 14.86 -1.78 5.20
C ARG A 71 15.55 -3.15 5.24
N THR A 72 16.73 -3.24 4.64
CA THR A 72 17.50 -4.50 4.58
C THR A 72 18.43 -4.69 5.78
N ASP A 73 18.67 -3.63 6.54
CA ASP A 73 19.53 -3.56 7.70
C ASP A 73 18.77 -3.09 8.96
N GLY A 74 19.47 -3.08 10.10
CA GLY A 74 18.91 -2.72 11.40
C GLY A 74 18.07 -3.82 12.08
N PRO A 75 17.51 -3.51 13.27
CA PRO A 75 16.61 -4.40 14.00
C PRO A 75 15.40 -4.81 13.15
N GLU A 76 14.96 -6.06 13.28
CA GLU A 76 13.89 -6.63 12.44
C GLU A 76 12.58 -5.83 12.55
N GLU A 77 12.23 -5.44 13.77
CA GLU A 77 11.06 -4.65 14.12
C GLU A 77 11.07 -3.24 13.52
N MET A 78 12.24 -2.72 13.13
CA MET A 78 12.42 -1.40 12.53
C MET A 78 12.40 -1.43 10.99
N ARG A 79 12.47 -2.60 10.37
CA ARG A 79 12.47 -2.73 8.90
C ARG A 79 11.20 -2.18 8.22
N PRO A 80 9.98 -2.34 8.78
CA PRO A 80 8.76 -1.78 8.20
C PRO A 80 8.76 -0.26 8.04
N VAL A 81 9.61 0.47 8.76
CA VAL A 81 9.73 1.92 8.62
C VAL A 81 10.14 2.30 7.18
N GLY A 82 10.93 1.46 6.51
CA GLY A 82 11.32 1.68 5.11
C GLY A 82 10.13 1.73 4.14
N GLU A 83 9.07 0.95 4.39
CA GLU A 83 7.85 1.00 3.58
C GLU A 83 7.15 2.35 3.72
N VAL A 84 7.06 2.89 4.95
CA VAL A 84 6.46 4.20 5.18
C VAL A 84 7.27 5.32 4.54
N GLU A 85 8.61 5.27 4.61
CA GLU A 85 9.50 6.22 3.93
C GLU A 85 9.29 6.18 2.40
N PHE A 86 9.22 4.97 1.85
CA PHE A 86 8.99 4.76 0.43
C PHE A 86 7.65 5.35 -0.03
N VAL A 87 6.57 5.04 0.68
CA VAL A 87 5.22 5.54 0.34
C VAL A 87 5.11 7.04 0.57
N GLN A 88 5.78 7.59 1.59
CA GLN A 88 5.88 9.04 1.80
C GLN A 88 6.49 9.74 0.58
N GLY A 89 7.52 9.14 -0.05
CA GLY A 89 8.10 9.65 -1.29
C GLY A 89 7.10 9.68 -2.46
N LEU A 90 6.33 8.60 -2.65
CA LEU A 90 5.28 8.54 -3.67
C LEU A 90 4.17 9.57 -3.40
N ALA A 91 3.72 9.69 -2.14
CA ALA A 91 2.71 10.65 -1.74
C ALA A 91 3.18 12.11 -1.91
N ALA A 92 4.48 12.37 -1.73
CA ALA A 92 5.08 13.67 -2.02
C ALA A 92 5.13 13.95 -3.54
N ALA A 93 5.47 12.96 -4.36
CA ALA A 93 5.44 13.07 -5.81
C ALA A 93 4.02 13.36 -6.34
N SER A 94 3.00 12.67 -5.83
CA SER A 94 1.59 12.92 -6.17
C SER A 94 1.16 14.35 -5.83
N ALA A 95 1.63 14.92 -4.71
CA ALA A 95 1.26 16.27 -4.28
C ALA A 95 1.69 17.38 -5.26
N SER A 96 2.57 17.08 -6.22
CA SER A 96 2.89 17.99 -7.34
C SER A 96 1.71 18.24 -8.29
N GLY A 97 0.70 17.34 -8.28
CA GLY A 97 -0.41 17.35 -9.24
C GLY A 97 -0.09 16.77 -10.62
N LEU A 98 1.17 16.36 -10.87
CA LEU A 98 1.59 15.78 -12.16
C LEU A 98 0.93 14.43 -12.47
N TYR A 99 0.43 13.74 -11.43
CA TYR A 99 -0.23 12.43 -11.53
C TYR A 99 -1.77 12.54 -11.48
N GLY A 100 -2.30 13.74 -11.71
CA GLY A 100 -3.72 14.04 -11.61
C GLY A 100 -4.13 14.70 -10.29
N PRO A 101 -5.42 15.04 -10.14
CA PRO A 101 -5.93 15.80 -9.00
C PRO A 101 -6.06 14.97 -7.70
N THR A 102 -5.97 13.65 -7.80
CA THR A 102 -6.10 12.73 -6.66
C THR A 102 -4.92 12.86 -5.70
N LYS A 103 -5.22 13.02 -4.41
CA LYS A 103 -4.21 12.96 -3.34
C LYS A 103 -3.86 11.50 -3.05
N ILE A 104 -2.92 10.95 -3.80
CA ILE A 104 -2.48 9.56 -3.63
C ILE A 104 -1.78 9.39 -2.28
N ALA A 105 -2.12 8.31 -1.57
CA ALA A 105 -1.64 7.99 -0.23
C ALA A 105 -1.76 9.20 0.71
N ALA A 106 -2.95 9.82 0.72
CA ALA A 106 -3.27 10.93 1.60
C ALA A 106 -3.08 10.56 3.08
N ALA A 107 -3.28 9.28 3.42
CA ALA A 107 -2.86 8.64 4.66
C ALA A 107 -2.10 7.32 4.38
N ILE A 108 -1.28 6.93 5.35
CA ILE A 108 -0.43 5.73 5.33
C ILE A 108 -0.72 4.90 6.58
N VAL A 109 -1.05 3.63 6.38
CA VAL A 109 -1.15 2.60 7.41
C VAL A 109 0.04 1.67 7.25
N GLY A 110 1.01 1.78 8.17
CA GLY A 110 2.23 0.97 8.16
C GLY A 110 2.06 -0.37 8.89
N HIS A 111 3.17 -1.03 9.19
CA HIS A 111 3.18 -2.25 10.00
C HIS A 111 4.00 -2.05 11.27
N ALA A 112 3.51 -2.57 12.39
CA ALA A 112 4.30 -2.78 13.60
C ALA A 112 3.90 -4.11 14.25
N ASN A 113 4.91 -4.81 14.78
CA ASN A 113 4.69 -6.06 15.51
C ASN A 113 4.18 -5.77 16.92
N LEU A 114 2.87 -5.94 17.14
CA LEU A 114 2.25 -5.70 18.45
C LEU A 114 2.61 -6.76 19.51
N ASN A 115 3.23 -7.88 19.12
CA ASN A 115 3.69 -8.91 20.07
C ASN A 115 4.94 -8.47 20.86
N LEU A 116 5.55 -7.33 20.52
CA LEU A 116 6.70 -6.78 21.23
C LEU A 116 6.33 -6.20 22.61
N GLY A 117 5.03 -6.04 22.91
CA GLY A 117 4.59 -5.34 24.11
C GLY A 117 5.10 -3.90 24.11
N ASP A 118 5.63 -3.42 25.24
CA ASP A 118 6.14 -2.06 25.39
C ASP A 118 7.26 -1.71 24.39
N ALA A 119 8.02 -2.71 23.91
CA ALA A 119 9.07 -2.50 22.92
C ALA A 119 8.54 -2.11 21.53
N VAL A 120 7.22 -2.08 21.29
CA VAL A 120 6.65 -1.56 20.04
C VAL A 120 6.65 -0.02 19.98
N GLU A 121 6.72 0.67 21.11
CA GLU A 121 6.64 2.14 21.16
C GLU A 121 7.68 2.82 20.27
N PRO A 122 8.98 2.47 20.33
CA PRO A 122 9.99 3.04 19.43
C PRO A 122 9.70 2.80 17.94
N VAL A 123 9.04 1.69 17.59
CA VAL A 123 8.66 1.38 16.21
C VAL A 123 7.56 2.34 15.75
N LEU A 124 6.54 2.56 16.59
CA LEU A 124 5.45 3.49 16.29
C LEU A 124 5.95 4.93 16.16
N GLU A 125 6.87 5.35 17.02
CA GLU A 125 7.53 6.66 16.94
C GLU A 125 8.32 6.80 15.63
N ALA A 126 9.09 5.77 15.25
CA ALA A 126 9.85 5.77 14.00
C ALA A 126 8.95 5.83 12.76
N LEU A 127 7.83 5.10 12.75
CA LEU A 127 6.83 5.17 11.68
C LEU A 127 6.20 6.55 11.57
N GLN A 128 5.85 7.16 12.72
CA GLN A 128 5.33 8.52 12.77
C GLN A 128 6.37 9.55 12.27
N ALA A 129 7.65 9.36 12.59
CA ALA A 129 8.74 10.22 12.12
C ALA A 129 9.01 10.05 10.61
N ALA A 130 8.85 8.84 10.06
CA ALA A 130 9.02 8.57 8.63
C ALA A 130 7.95 9.25 7.76
N SER A 131 6.73 9.44 8.30
CA SER A 131 5.67 10.21 7.65
C SER A 131 4.89 11.06 8.66
N PRO A 132 5.44 12.22 9.08
CA PRO A 132 4.86 13.05 10.14
C PRO A 132 3.47 13.57 9.77
N ASN A 133 3.21 13.77 8.48
CA ASN A 133 1.99 14.36 7.98
C ASN A 133 0.97 13.32 7.47
N ARG A 134 1.35 12.07 7.19
CA ARG A 134 0.44 11.08 6.58
C ARG A 134 0.34 9.75 7.32
N PHE A 135 1.25 9.40 8.21
CA PHE A 135 1.09 8.20 9.04
C PHE A 135 -0.15 8.34 9.94
N ARG A 136 -1.06 7.35 9.90
CA ARG A 136 -2.33 7.38 10.64
C ARG A 136 -2.65 6.10 11.41
N GLY A 137 -1.78 5.10 11.35
CA GLY A 137 -1.96 3.87 12.11
C GLY A 137 -1.17 2.71 11.52
N ILE A 138 -1.46 1.53 12.03
CA ILE A 138 -0.82 0.29 11.61
C ILE A 138 -1.84 -0.77 11.22
N ARG A 139 -1.40 -1.74 10.42
CA ARG A 139 -2.08 -3.02 10.22
C ARG A 139 -1.16 -4.14 10.68
N HIS A 140 -1.68 -4.99 11.56
CA HIS A 140 -1.07 -6.27 11.88
C HIS A 140 -1.83 -7.36 11.11
N SER A 141 -1.17 -8.00 10.15
CA SER A 141 -1.79 -9.07 9.36
C SER A 141 -2.09 -10.28 10.24
N VAL A 142 -3.37 -10.58 10.46
CA VAL A 142 -3.87 -11.68 11.32
C VAL A 142 -4.55 -12.82 10.56
N THR A 143 -4.34 -12.91 9.24
CA THR A 143 -4.87 -13.98 8.42
C THR A 143 -4.39 -15.34 8.93
N TRP A 144 -5.33 -16.25 9.22
CA TRP A 144 -5.07 -17.58 9.77
C TRP A 144 -6.05 -18.59 9.16
N ASP A 145 -5.58 -19.84 8.98
CA ASP A 145 -6.39 -20.95 8.47
C ASP A 145 -6.00 -22.24 9.23
N PRO A 146 -6.96 -23.12 9.60
CA PRO A 146 -6.66 -24.40 10.24
C PRO A 146 -6.00 -25.42 9.30
N HIS A 147 -6.09 -25.22 7.98
CA HIS A 147 -5.56 -26.15 6.99
C HIS A 147 -4.06 -25.90 6.75
N PRO A 148 -3.18 -26.89 6.97
CA PRO A 148 -1.74 -26.71 6.85
C PRO A 148 -1.26 -26.40 5.42
N GLU A 149 -2.07 -26.69 4.40
CA GLU A 149 -1.80 -26.34 2.99
C GLU A 149 -2.02 -24.86 2.67
N VAL A 150 -2.75 -24.12 3.52
CA VAL A 150 -2.95 -22.68 3.36
C VAL A 150 -1.82 -21.96 4.07
N GLU A 151 -1.04 -21.19 3.32
CA GLU A 151 0.02 -20.39 3.89
C GLU A 151 -0.56 -19.34 4.84
N VAL A 152 -0.28 -19.49 6.14
CA VAL A 152 -0.55 -18.46 7.14
C VAL A 152 0.45 -17.33 6.93
N THR A 153 -0.03 -16.25 6.32
CA THR A 153 0.80 -15.09 5.97
C THR A 153 0.93 -14.10 7.12
N SER A 154 0.47 -14.38 8.34
CA SER A 154 0.65 -13.50 9.50
C SER A 154 2.11 -13.05 9.63
N ALA A 155 2.34 -11.74 9.75
CA ALA A 155 3.68 -11.15 9.65
C ALA A 155 4.66 -11.69 10.70
N HIS A 156 4.14 -12.09 11.87
CA HIS A 156 4.91 -12.73 12.93
C HIS A 156 4.09 -13.90 13.49
N ARG A 157 4.69 -15.09 13.55
CA ARG A 157 4.14 -16.21 14.32
C ARG A 157 4.38 -15.89 15.80
N ALA A 158 3.35 -16.11 16.62
CA ALA A 158 3.44 -15.98 18.07
C ALA A 158 4.47 -16.95 18.66
#